data_AF-A0A5C5YYA9-F1
#
_entry.id   AF-A0A5C5YYA9-F1
#
_cell.length_a   1.000
_cell.length_b   1.000
_cell.length_c   1.000
_cell.angle_alpha   90.00
_cell.angle_beta   90.00
_cell.angle_gamma   90.00
#
_symmetry.space_group_name_H-M   'P 1'
#
loop_
_entity.id
_entity.type
_entity.pdbx_description
1 polymer ?
#
loop_
_entity_poly.entity_id
_entity_poly.type
_entity_poly.pdbx_seq_one_letter_code
_entity_poly.pdbx_strand_id
1 'polypeptide(L)'
;MELSTQSRNSQAVSRGDWLAFGVWWILLIFGYFYVAGVLCQRDNPFRSGNPGFRDFVLVALVGPLLFFAGPRHNWKPARFSVRDIFRWNGLCYLLPFFLALHWEYLGDAIGAQFSLKPADLHSLDSRATTVLAVAVCIVITLLTFHLVWAHRAAILYPYITFLCGIPCLIWAITIVLGDSHYLHVHHYCLGAFLFPFFRFRNFLSLVAQATFLGLAVEGISRWGMDPMWYSAVAR
;
A
#
# COMPACT_ATOMS: atom_id res chain seq x y z
N MET A 1 -33.72 16.76 0.29
CA MET A 1 -32.33 16.24 0.15
C MET A 1 -31.39 17.34 0.62
N GLU A 2 -31.42 17.61 1.92
CA GLU A 2 -30.55 18.58 2.57
C GLU A 2 -29.21 17.89 2.83
N LEU A 3 -28.33 17.94 1.82
CA LEU A 3 -26.90 17.80 2.06
C LEU A 3 -26.49 19.07 2.81
N SER A 4 -26.67 19.00 4.13
CA SER A 4 -26.26 20.03 5.06
C SER A 4 -24.89 20.52 4.67
N THR A 5 -24.79 21.84 4.53
CA THR A 5 -23.66 22.73 4.77
C THR A 5 -22.95 22.38 6.08
N GLN A 6 -22.45 21.15 6.18
CA GLN A 6 -21.52 20.72 7.21
C GLN A 6 -20.24 21.46 6.86
N SER A 7 -20.02 22.51 7.63
CA SER A 7 -19.03 23.53 7.40
C SER A 7 -17.70 22.91 6.99
N ARG A 8 -17.08 23.54 5.99
CA ARG A 8 -15.64 23.53 5.76
C ARG A 8 -14.92 24.19 6.95
N ASN A 9 -15.26 23.83 8.17
CA ASN A 9 -14.39 24.04 9.31
C ASN A 9 -13.21 23.13 9.07
N SER A 10 -12.07 23.74 8.79
CA SER A 10 -10.76 23.14 8.98
C SER A 10 -10.75 22.48 10.36
N GLN A 11 -11.06 21.19 10.41
CA GLN A 11 -10.92 20.43 11.64
C GLN A 11 -9.42 20.41 11.93
N ALA A 12 -9.02 21.36 12.78
CA ALA A 12 -7.68 21.42 13.34
C ALA A 12 -7.33 20.01 13.84
N VAL A 13 -6.11 19.58 13.54
CA VAL A 13 -5.63 18.25 13.94
C VAL A 13 -5.77 18.14 15.45
N SER A 14 -6.63 17.23 15.91
CA SER A 14 -6.92 17.08 17.32
C SER A 14 -5.76 16.35 18.01
N ARG A 15 -5.61 16.51 19.33
CA ARG A 15 -4.65 15.73 20.13
C ARG A 15 -4.82 14.21 19.91
N GLY A 16 -6.05 13.76 19.70
CA GLY A 16 -6.35 12.35 19.41
C GLY A 16 -5.81 11.87 18.06
N ASP A 17 -5.74 12.75 17.06
CA ASP A 17 -5.18 12.44 15.74
C ASP A 17 -3.66 12.26 15.80
N TRP A 18 -2.97 13.05 16.63
CA TRP A 18 -1.53 12.90 16.85
C TRP A 18 -1.16 11.60 17.56
N LEU A 19 -1.98 11.14 18.52
CA LEU A 19 -1.77 9.84 19.14
C LEU A 19 -2.02 8.70 18.16
N ALA A 20 -3.08 8.79 17.36
CA ALA A 20 -3.36 7.83 16.29
C ALA A 20 -2.22 7.78 15.27
N PHE A 21 -1.68 8.95 14.89
CA PHE A 21 -0.49 9.07 14.06
C PHE A 21 0.71 8.37 14.69
N GLY A 22 1.05 8.67 15.95
CA GLY A 22 2.19 8.07 16.63
C GLY A 22 2.11 6.55 16.69
N VAL A 23 0.94 6.00 17.03
CA VAL A 23 0.72 4.54 17.06
C VAL A 23 0.82 3.93 15.67
N TRP A 24 0.22 4.56 14.65
CA TRP A 24 0.30 4.08 13.27
C TRP A 24 1.73 4.15 12.72
N TRP A 25 2.48 5.19 13.06
CA TRP A 25 3.87 5.35 12.62
C TRP A 25 4.79 4.32 13.30
N ILE A 26 4.60 4.05 14.59
CA ILE A 26 5.29 2.95 15.28
C ILE A 26 4.97 1.61 14.61
N LEU A 27 3.71 1.37 14.22
CA LEU A 27 3.32 0.17 13.49
C LEU A 27 4.08 0.04 12.16
N LEU A 28 4.22 1.13 11.40
CA LEU A 28 4.96 1.16 10.14
C LEU A 28 6.43 0.76 10.36
N ILE A 29 7.09 1.38 11.35
CA ILE A 29 8.48 1.10 11.71
C ILE A 29 8.66 -0.34 12.22
N PHE A 30 7.74 -0.80 13.08
CA PHE A 30 7.73 -2.16 13.58
C PHE A 30 7.57 -3.18 12.45
N GLY A 31 6.66 -2.94 11.50
CA GLY A 31 6.47 -3.82 10.35
C GLY A 31 7.74 -3.96 9.50
N TYR A 32 8.47 -2.85 9.29
CA TYR A 32 9.75 -2.88 8.60
C TYR A 32 10.77 -3.75 9.34
N PHE A 33 10.96 -3.52 10.65
CA PHE A 33 11.89 -4.30 11.47
C PHE A 33 11.49 -5.76 11.62
N TYR A 34 10.19 -6.05 11.69
CA TYR A 34 9.67 -7.40 11.74
C TYR A 34 10.07 -8.17 10.48
N VAL A 35 9.83 -7.60 9.30
CA VAL A 35 10.22 -8.25 8.04
C VAL A 35 11.75 -8.39 7.93
N ALA A 36 12.52 -7.34 8.23
CA ALA A 36 13.97 -7.38 8.11
C ALA A 36 14.64 -8.33 9.12
N GLY A 37 14.26 -8.23 10.39
CA GLY A 37 14.88 -8.96 11.49
C GLY A 37 14.31 -10.37 11.69
N VAL A 38 12.99 -10.54 11.59
CA VAL A 38 12.34 -11.83 11.86
C VAL A 38 12.23 -12.67 10.60
N LEU A 39 11.65 -12.12 9.53
CA LEU A 39 11.39 -12.90 8.31
C LEU A 39 12.62 -13.07 7.43
N CYS A 40 13.45 -12.04 7.31
CA CYS A 40 14.69 -12.08 6.52
C CYS A 40 15.93 -12.42 7.35
N GLN A 41 15.82 -12.53 8.67
CA GLN A 41 16.91 -12.86 9.59
C GLN A 41 18.18 -12.01 9.41
N ARG A 42 18.01 -10.71 9.13
CA ARG A 42 19.15 -9.81 8.95
C ARG A 42 19.81 -9.47 10.28
N ASP A 43 21.15 -9.46 10.29
CA ASP A 43 21.94 -9.00 11.43
C ASP A 43 21.64 -7.55 11.83
N ASN A 44 21.24 -6.72 10.85
CA ASN A 44 20.88 -5.33 11.07
C ASN A 44 19.45 -5.06 10.55
N PRO A 45 18.46 -4.87 11.43
CA PRO A 45 17.05 -4.71 11.02
C PRO A 45 16.76 -3.36 10.37
N PHE A 46 17.70 -2.41 10.38
CA PHE A 46 17.56 -1.13 9.67
C PHE A 46 17.92 -1.21 8.18
N ARG A 47 18.40 -2.38 7.71
CA ARG A 47 18.75 -2.61 6.31
C ARG A 47 17.64 -3.37 5.58
N SER A 48 17.42 -2.98 4.32
CA SER A 48 16.63 -3.75 3.36
C SER A 48 17.51 -4.80 2.66
N GLY A 49 17.11 -5.27 1.48
CA GLY A 49 18.00 -6.00 0.57
C GLY A 49 19.20 -5.17 0.09
N ASN A 50 19.09 -3.84 0.11
CA ASN A 50 20.14 -2.92 -0.28
C ASN A 50 21.09 -2.58 0.89
N PRO A 51 22.38 -2.30 0.62
CA PRO A 51 23.29 -1.84 1.66
C PRO A 51 22.90 -0.45 2.19
N GLY A 52 23.01 -0.26 3.51
CA GLY A 52 22.78 1.02 4.18
C GLY A 52 21.37 1.20 4.75
N PHE A 53 21.05 2.44 5.16
CA PHE A 53 19.83 2.78 5.91
C PHE A 53 18.83 3.61 5.10
N ARG A 54 19.11 3.86 3.81
CA ARG A 54 18.32 4.75 2.96
C ARG A 54 16.84 4.36 2.94
N ASP A 55 16.54 3.09 2.71
CA ASP A 55 15.16 2.62 2.55
C ASP A 55 14.37 2.75 3.86
N PHE A 56 14.98 2.42 4.99
CA PHE A 56 14.39 2.64 6.32
C PHE A 56 14.09 4.12 6.56
N VAL A 57 15.05 5.01 6.30
CA VAL A 57 14.88 6.46 6.48
C VAL A 57 13.76 6.97 5.59
N LEU A 58 13.68 6.52 4.33
CA LEU A 58 12.60 6.89 3.42
C LEU A 58 11.23 6.42 3.93
N VAL A 59 11.10 5.17 4.40
CA VAL A 59 9.86 4.68 5.01
C VAL A 59 9.46 5.52 6.22
N ALA A 60 10.41 5.83 7.10
CA ALA A 60 10.17 6.63 8.30
C ALA A 60 9.71 8.07 7.96
N LEU A 61 10.33 8.71 6.96
CA LEU A 61 10.01 10.08 6.54
C LEU A 61 8.74 10.19 5.70
N VAL A 62 8.44 9.18 4.87
CA VAL A 62 7.23 9.14 4.03
C VAL A 62 6.01 8.72 4.85
N GLY A 63 6.19 7.95 5.92
CA GLY A 63 5.13 7.53 6.84
C GLY A 63 4.15 8.64 7.25
N PRO A 64 4.62 9.80 7.75
CA PRO A 64 3.76 10.96 8.02
C PRO A 64 2.85 11.35 6.85
N LEU A 65 3.40 11.47 5.63
CA LEU A 65 2.61 11.82 4.44
C LEU A 65 1.54 10.75 4.16
N LEU A 66 1.91 9.47 4.25
CA LEU A 66 0.98 8.36 4.07
C LEU A 66 -0.15 8.37 5.11
N PHE A 67 0.17 8.65 6.38
CA PHE A 67 -0.85 8.76 7.44
C PHE A 67 -1.91 9.81 7.09
N PHE A 68 -1.48 11.00 6.67
CA PHE A 68 -2.38 12.08 6.30
C PHE A 68 -3.15 11.82 5.00
N ALA A 69 -2.57 11.06 4.07
CA ALA A 69 -3.21 10.70 2.81
C ALA A 69 -4.32 9.66 2.98
N GLY A 70 -4.23 8.79 3.99
CA GLY A 70 -5.15 7.66 4.16
C GLY A 70 -5.61 7.40 5.61
N PRO A 71 -4.79 6.78 6.47
CA PRO A 71 -5.17 6.28 7.79
C PRO A 71 -5.83 7.31 8.70
N ARG A 72 -5.48 8.60 8.61
CA ARG A 72 -6.14 9.67 9.38
C ARG A 72 -7.66 9.63 9.26
N HIS A 73 -8.20 9.27 8.09
CA HIS A 73 -9.63 9.24 7.85
C HIS A 73 -10.32 7.97 8.35
N ASN A 74 -9.56 6.89 8.52
CA ASN A 74 -10.07 5.56 8.82
C ASN A 74 -9.82 5.12 10.25
N TRP A 75 -8.70 5.53 10.87
CA TRP A 75 -8.35 5.10 12.22
C TRP A 75 -9.27 5.72 13.27
N LYS A 76 -9.63 4.91 14.27
CA LYS A 76 -10.38 5.40 15.44
C LYS A 76 -9.40 6.00 16.45
N PRO A 77 -9.47 7.31 16.75
CA PRO A 77 -8.66 7.94 17.80
C PRO A 77 -9.08 7.49 19.21
N ALA A 78 -8.27 7.82 20.22
CA ALA A 78 -8.45 7.41 21.62
C ALA A 78 -9.75 7.89 22.31
N ARG A 79 -10.52 8.78 21.69
CA ARG A 79 -11.85 9.18 22.19
C ARG A 79 -12.93 8.11 22.02
N PHE A 80 -12.69 7.08 21.20
CA PHE A 80 -13.60 5.95 21.02
C PHE A 80 -13.42 4.92 22.14
N SER A 81 -14.43 4.06 22.33
CA SER A 81 -14.34 2.99 23.33
C SER A 81 -13.18 2.03 23.04
N VAL A 82 -12.57 1.45 24.08
CA VAL A 82 -11.49 0.45 23.91
C VAL A 82 -11.93 -0.72 23.03
N ARG A 83 -13.17 -1.18 23.20
CA ARG A 83 -13.76 -2.25 22.36
C ARG A 83 -13.81 -1.85 20.88
N ASP A 84 -14.18 -0.60 20.59
CA ASP A 84 -14.22 -0.08 19.23
C ASP A 84 -12.82 0.05 18.62
N ILE A 85 -11.85 0.53 19.39
CA ILE A 85 -10.45 0.66 18.96
C ILE A 85 -9.87 -0.72 18.70
N PHE A 86 -10.06 -1.67 19.61
CA PHE A 86 -9.58 -3.04 19.46
C PHE A 86 -10.17 -3.72 18.22
N ARG A 87 -11.48 -3.62 18.01
CA ARG A 87 -12.13 -4.19 16.82
C ARG A 87 -11.64 -3.51 15.54
N TRP A 88 -11.67 -2.19 15.51
CA TRP A 88 -11.42 -1.43 14.29
C TRP A 88 -9.92 -1.34 13.99
N ASN A 89 -9.12 -0.74 14.86
CA ASN A 89 -7.69 -0.61 14.63
C ASN A 89 -6.97 -1.94 14.83
N GLY A 90 -7.36 -2.75 15.82
CA GLY A 90 -6.73 -4.06 16.05
C GLY A 90 -7.11 -5.09 14.98
N LEU A 91 -8.33 -5.62 15.06
CA LEU A 91 -8.73 -6.75 14.20
C LEU A 91 -8.85 -6.37 12.72
N CYS A 92 -9.33 -5.17 12.41
CA CYS A 92 -9.60 -4.80 11.02
C CYS A 92 -8.44 -4.05 10.34
N TYR A 93 -7.40 -3.65 11.09
CA TYR A 93 -6.21 -2.99 10.53
C TYR A 93 -4.91 -3.72 10.87
N LEU A 94 -4.59 -3.94 12.15
CA LEU A 94 -3.33 -4.61 12.53
C LEU A 94 -3.25 -6.04 11.98
N LEU A 95 -4.34 -6.81 12.04
CA LEU A 95 -4.31 -8.20 11.57
C LEU A 95 -4.09 -8.30 10.04
N PRO A 96 -4.85 -7.62 9.15
CA PRO A 96 -4.56 -7.65 7.72
C PRO A 96 -3.18 -7.09 7.35
N PHE A 97 -2.74 -6.04 8.04
CA PHE A 97 -1.39 -5.50 7.88
C PHE A 97 -0.33 -6.57 8.18
N PHE A 98 -0.44 -7.23 9.33
CA PHE A 98 0.52 -8.26 9.75
C PHE A 98 0.50 -9.49 8.84
N LEU A 99 -0.67 -9.93 8.37
CA LEU A 99 -0.77 -11.01 7.38
C LEU A 99 -0.08 -10.62 6.07
N ALA A 100 -0.26 -9.37 5.62
CA ALA A 100 0.39 -8.87 4.42
C ALA A 100 1.91 -8.71 4.56
N LEU A 101 2.45 -8.56 5.79
CA LEU A 101 3.91 -8.64 6.03
C LEU A 101 4.49 -10.04 5.73
N HIS A 102 3.66 -11.07 5.57
CA HIS A 102 4.09 -12.42 5.23
C HIS A 102 3.86 -12.75 3.75
N TRP A 103 3.72 -11.73 2.90
CA TRP A 103 3.35 -11.91 1.49
C TRP A 103 4.25 -12.89 0.74
N GLU A 104 5.57 -12.86 0.94
CA GLU A 104 6.49 -13.81 0.32
C GLU A 104 6.07 -15.27 0.57
N TYR A 105 5.77 -15.62 1.83
CA TYR A 105 5.36 -16.97 2.22
C TYR A 105 3.95 -17.30 1.78
N LEU A 106 3.03 -16.34 1.90
CA LEU A 106 1.65 -16.52 1.47
C LEU A 106 1.58 -16.73 -0.05
N GLY A 107 2.36 -15.93 -0.78
CA GLY A 107 2.49 -15.99 -2.22
C GLY A 107 3.03 -17.34 -2.68
N ASP A 108 4.10 -17.83 -2.05
CA ASP A 108 4.60 -19.19 -2.31
C ASP A 108 3.53 -20.26 -2.02
N ALA A 109 2.88 -20.17 -0.86
CA ALA A 109 1.85 -21.12 -0.44
C ALA A 109 0.62 -21.16 -1.36
N ILE A 110 0.29 -20.06 -2.07
CA ILE A 110 -0.85 -20.02 -3.01
C ILE A 110 -0.44 -20.11 -4.48
N GLY A 111 0.84 -20.01 -4.82
CA GLY A 111 1.34 -19.99 -6.21
C GLY A 111 1.30 -18.61 -6.86
N ALA A 112 1.48 -17.54 -6.08
CA ALA A 112 1.58 -16.15 -6.55
C ALA A 112 3.01 -15.73 -6.95
N GLN A 113 3.94 -16.69 -7.06
CA GLN A 113 5.35 -16.46 -7.40
C GLN A 113 5.53 -16.32 -8.92
N PHE A 114 4.96 -15.27 -9.50
CA PHE A 114 5.08 -14.97 -10.92
C PHE A 114 5.47 -13.51 -11.16
N SER A 115 6.10 -13.25 -12.30
CA SER A 115 6.39 -11.89 -12.74
C SER A 115 5.25 -11.34 -13.60
N LEU A 116 5.02 -10.03 -13.55
CA LEU A 116 4.13 -9.33 -14.47
C LEU A 116 4.82 -8.93 -15.79
N LYS A 117 5.97 -9.54 -16.10
CA LYS A 117 6.64 -9.36 -17.40
C LYS A 117 5.78 -10.01 -18.48
N PRO A 118 5.58 -9.39 -19.66
CA PRO A 118 4.77 -9.97 -20.73
C PRO A 118 5.15 -11.41 -21.08
N ALA A 119 6.46 -11.72 -21.15
CA ALA A 119 6.94 -13.07 -21.44
C ALA A 119 6.52 -14.12 -20.38
N ASP A 120 6.52 -13.74 -19.10
CA ASP A 120 6.18 -14.63 -17.98
C ASP A 120 4.67 -14.81 -17.85
N LEU A 121 3.87 -13.82 -18.28
CA LEU A 121 2.41 -13.93 -18.31
C LEU A 121 1.91 -14.96 -19.32
N HIS A 122 2.66 -15.21 -20.40
CA HIS A 122 2.33 -16.23 -21.40
C HIS A 122 2.69 -17.65 -20.95
N SER A 123 3.51 -17.81 -19.92
CA SER A 123 3.99 -19.10 -19.42
C SER A 123 3.42 -19.48 -18.05
N LEU A 124 2.40 -18.76 -17.56
CA LEU A 124 1.76 -19.07 -16.29
C LEU A 124 1.08 -20.44 -16.34
N ASP A 125 1.28 -21.24 -15.29
CA ASP A 125 0.48 -22.44 -15.08
C ASP A 125 -0.98 -22.08 -14.68
N SER A 126 -1.85 -23.09 -14.61
CA SER A 126 -3.27 -22.86 -14.27
C SER A 126 -3.47 -22.31 -12.86
N ARG A 127 -2.57 -22.62 -11.92
CA ARG A 127 -2.65 -22.17 -10.53
C ARG A 127 -2.32 -20.68 -10.44
N ALA A 128 -1.17 -20.27 -10.97
CA ALA A 128 -0.74 -18.87 -11.05
C ALA A 128 -1.75 -18.02 -11.84
N THR A 129 -2.29 -18.55 -12.94
CA THR A 129 -3.34 -17.88 -13.72
C THR A 129 -4.59 -17.62 -12.87
N THR A 130 -5.03 -18.62 -12.09
CA THR A 130 -6.20 -18.49 -11.19
C THR A 130 -5.94 -17.44 -10.10
N VAL A 131 -4.76 -17.49 -9.46
CA VAL A 131 -4.37 -16.51 -8.43
C VAL A 131 -4.34 -15.09 -9.00
N LEU A 132 -3.72 -14.90 -10.17
CA LEU A 132 -3.67 -13.61 -10.86
C LEU A 132 -5.08 -13.10 -11.19
N ALA A 133 -5.94 -13.95 -11.76
CA ALA A 133 -7.32 -13.58 -12.10
C ALA A 133 -8.10 -13.15 -10.86
N VAL A 134 -8.01 -13.90 -9.76
CA VAL A 134 -8.66 -13.56 -8.49
C VAL A 134 -8.12 -12.24 -7.93
N ALA A 135 -6.81 -12.04 -7.93
CA ALA A 135 -6.19 -10.80 -7.46
C ALA A 135 -6.65 -9.59 -8.28
N VAL A 136 -6.68 -9.70 -9.61
CA VAL A 136 -7.19 -8.65 -10.51
C VAL A 136 -8.66 -8.37 -10.24
N CYS A 137 -9.50 -9.39 -10.10
CA CYS A 137 -10.92 -9.21 -9.77
C CYS A 137 -11.11 -8.50 -8.43
N ILE A 138 -10.35 -8.85 -7.39
CA ILE A 138 -10.39 -8.19 -6.09
C ILE A 138 -9.99 -6.71 -6.22
N VAL A 139 -8.89 -6.41 -6.91
CA VAL A 139 -8.42 -5.03 -7.12
C VAL A 139 -9.46 -4.21 -7.87
N ILE A 140 -10.01 -4.72 -8.99
CA ILE A 140 -11.07 -4.03 -9.75
C ILE A 140 -12.29 -3.78 -8.87
N THR A 141 -12.76 -4.79 -8.13
CA THR A 141 -13.92 -4.66 -7.23
C THR A 141 -13.69 -3.57 -6.18
N LEU A 142 -12.50 -3.55 -5.55
CA LEU A 142 -12.13 -2.52 -4.59
C LEU A 142 -12.11 -1.14 -5.25
N LEU A 143 -11.48 -0.99 -6.42
CA LEU A 143 -11.41 0.29 -7.11
C LEU A 143 -12.80 0.81 -7.50
N THR A 144 -13.66 -0.03 -8.07
CA THR A 144 -15.05 0.34 -8.40
C THR A 144 -15.82 0.78 -7.16
N PHE A 145 -15.71 0.04 -6.05
CA PHE A 145 -16.32 0.42 -4.78
C PHE A 145 -15.86 1.80 -4.33
N HIS A 146 -14.56 2.08 -4.39
CA HIS A 146 -14.01 3.36 -3.95
C HIS A 146 -14.31 4.52 -4.92
N LEU A 147 -14.48 4.25 -6.22
CA LEU A 147 -14.97 5.25 -7.19
C LEU A 147 -16.41 5.68 -6.86
N VAL A 148 -17.28 4.75 -6.46
CA VAL A 148 -18.64 5.06 -6.00
C VAL A 148 -18.59 5.95 -4.75
N TRP A 149 -17.69 5.67 -3.79
CA TRP A 149 -17.50 6.51 -2.62
C TRP A 149 -16.91 7.89 -2.96
N ALA A 150 -15.95 7.96 -3.88
CA ALA A 150 -15.38 9.21 -4.35
C ALA A 150 -16.43 10.10 -5.04
N HIS A 151 -17.32 9.49 -5.83
CA HIS A 151 -18.48 10.16 -6.41
C HIS A 151 -19.42 10.70 -5.33
N ARG A 152 -19.81 9.87 -4.35
CA ARG A 152 -20.67 10.28 -3.23
C ARG A 152 -20.06 11.40 -2.38
N ALA A 153 -18.74 11.45 -2.29
CA ALA A 153 -18.00 12.49 -1.57
C ALA A 153 -17.67 13.73 -2.42
N ALA A 154 -18.16 13.81 -3.67
CA ALA A 154 -17.89 14.90 -4.62
C ALA A 154 -16.39 15.15 -4.89
N ILE A 155 -15.57 14.09 -4.84
CA ILE A 155 -14.13 14.13 -5.13
C ILE A 155 -13.73 13.18 -6.28
N LEU A 156 -14.69 12.73 -7.10
CA LEU A 156 -14.43 11.73 -8.16
C LEU A 156 -13.34 12.18 -9.14
N TYR A 157 -13.41 13.43 -9.61
CA TYR A 157 -12.44 13.95 -10.60
C TYR A 157 -11.01 13.95 -10.07
N PRO A 158 -10.68 14.62 -8.94
CA PRO A 158 -9.31 14.55 -8.42
C PRO A 158 -8.90 13.11 -8.08
N TYR A 159 -9.82 12.27 -7.60
CA TYR A 159 -9.54 10.87 -7.31
C TYR A 159 -9.11 10.10 -8.57
N ILE A 160 -9.85 10.21 -9.69
CA ILE A 160 -9.49 9.59 -10.97
C ILE A 160 -8.22 10.22 -11.54
N THR A 161 -8.03 11.54 -11.41
CA THR A 161 -6.82 12.22 -11.88
C THR A 161 -5.57 11.64 -11.24
N PHE A 162 -5.56 11.41 -9.92
CA PHE A 162 -4.40 10.78 -9.26
C PHE A 162 -4.29 9.28 -9.57
N LEU A 163 -5.43 8.57 -9.62
CA LEU A 163 -5.46 7.12 -9.89
C LEU A 163 -4.97 6.78 -11.29
N CYS A 164 -5.27 7.61 -12.30
CA CYS A 164 -4.82 7.40 -13.67
C CYS A 164 -3.53 8.17 -13.98
N GLY A 165 -3.32 9.32 -13.35
CA GLY A 165 -2.19 10.21 -13.64
C GLY A 165 -0.83 9.59 -13.34
N ILE A 166 -0.69 8.86 -12.22
CA ILE A 166 0.57 8.18 -11.87
C ILE A 166 0.90 7.05 -12.86
N PRO A 167 -0.02 6.11 -13.17
CA PRO A 167 0.21 5.12 -14.23
C PRO A 167 0.49 5.74 -15.60
N CYS A 168 -0.22 6.80 -15.99
CA CYS A 168 0.04 7.50 -17.24
C CYS A 168 1.44 8.14 -17.28
N LEU A 169 1.91 8.70 -16.15
CA LEU A 169 3.26 9.24 -16.04
C LEU A 169 4.32 8.13 -16.15
N ILE A 170 4.13 7.01 -15.46
CA ILE A 170 5.01 5.83 -15.56
C ILE A 170 5.05 5.32 -17.01
N TRP A 171 3.90 5.25 -17.67
CA TRP A 171 3.80 4.85 -19.08
C TRP A 171 4.54 5.83 -20.01
N ALA A 172 4.36 7.14 -19.81
CA ALA A 172 5.07 8.15 -20.59
C ALA A 172 6.60 8.07 -20.42
N ILE A 173 7.09 7.90 -19.19
CA ILE A 173 8.52 7.70 -18.92
C ILE A 173 9.01 6.41 -19.58
N THR A 174 8.21 5.35 -19.55
CA THR A 174 8.56 4.07 -20.18
C THR A 174 8.69 4.19 -21.69
N ILE A 175 7.86 5.01 -22.36
CA ILE A 175 8.03 5.31 -23.79
C ILE A 175 9.35 6.05 -24.03
N VAL A 176 9.65 7.07 -23.22
CA VAL A 176 10.88 7.87 -23.38
C VAL A 176 12.15 7.04 -23.16
N LEU A 177 12.12 6.09 -22.23
CA LEU A 177 13.28 5.24 -21.90
C LEU A 177 13.32 3.91 -22.65
N GLY A 178 12.30 3.60 -23.48
CA GLY A 178 12.05 2.26 -24.01
C GLY A 178 13.20 1.65 -24.81
N ASP A 179 14.02 2.47 -25.46
CA ASP A 179 15.17 2.00 -26.25
C ASP A 179 16.34 1.52 -25.40
N SER A 180 16.44 1.98 -24.15
CA SER A 180 17.60 1.74 -23.27
C SER A 180 17.24 1.05 -21.96
N HIS A 181 15.96 1.03 -21.58
CA HIS A 181 15.51 0.48 -20.31
C HIS A 181 14.22 -0.33 -20.46
N TYR A 182 14.01 -1.27 -19.55
CA TYR A 182 12.75 -1.97 -19.38
C TYR A 182 12.11 -1.66 -18.02
N LEU A 183 10.78 -1.60 -17.99
CA LEU A 183 10.01 -1.40 -16.77
C LEU A 183 9.86 -2.72 -16.00
N HIS A 184 10.19 -2.70 -14.71
CA HIS A 184 9.93 -3.78 -13.78
C HIS A 184 9.25 -3.24 -12.52
N VAL A 185 7.97 -3.57 -12.37
CA VAL A 185 7.16 -3.11 -11.24
C VAL A 185 7.05 -4.24 -10.22
N HIS A 186 7.50 -3.99 -9.01
CA HIS A 186 7.32 -4.90 -7.89
C HIS A 186 5.92 -4.73 -7.27
N HIS A 187 5.37 -5.80 -6.69
CA HIS A 187 4.05 -5.76 -6.07
C HIS A 187 3.94 -4.72 -4.93
N TYR A 188 5.05 -4.44 -4.21
CA TYR A 188 5.08 -3.40 -3.18
C TYR A 188 4.84 -1.99 -3.76
N CYS A 189 5.17 -1.75 -5.04
CA CYS A 189 4.87 -0.49 -5.72
C CYS A 189 3.35 -0.32 -5.88
N LEU A 190 2.64 -1.40 -6.22
CA LEU A 190 1.18 -1.41 -6.28
C LEU A 190 0.57 -1.20 -4.88
N GLY A 191 1.14 -1.86 -3.86
CA GLY A 191 0.89 -1.63 -2.44
C GLY A 191 0.89 -0.14 -2.07
N ALA A 192 2.04 0.50 -2.28
CA ALA A 192 2.28 1.89 -1.95
C ALA A 192 1.39 2.84 -2.77
N PHE A 193 1.16 2.53 -4.05
CA PHE A 193 0.35 3.35 -4.95
C PHE A 193 -1.15 3.31 -4.59
N LEU A 194 -1.72 2.12 -4.33
CA LEU A 194 -3.16 1.98 -4.09
C LEU A 194 -3.58 2.34 -2.66
N PHE A 195 -2.67 2.24 -1.69
CA PHE A 195 -2.93 2.52 -0.28
C PHE A 195 -3.69 3.85 0.01
N PRO A 196 -3.33 5.01 -0.57
CA PRO A 196 -4.00 6.29 -0.29
C PRO A 196 -5.44 6.35 -0.83
N PHE A 197 -5.76 5.54 -1.83
CA PHE A 197 -7.07 5.50 -2.46
C PHE A 197 -8.11 4.80 -1.57
N PHE A 198 -7.67 4.00 -0.58
CA PHE A 198 -8.53 3.30 0.37
C PHE A 198 -8.87 4.12 1.63
N ARG A 199 -9.12 5.43 1.47
CA ARG A 199 -9.29 6.41 2.57
C ARG A 199 -10.71 6.61 3.12
N PHE A 200 -11.71 5.92 2.59
CA PHE A 200 -13.10 6.13 3.03
C PHE A 200 -13.40 5.36 4.31
N ARG A 201 -14.13 5.98 5.25
CA ARG A 201 -14.37 5.42 6.59
C ARG A 201 -15.38 4.27 6.60
N ASN A 202 -14.94 3.11 6.12
CA ASN A 202 -15.67 1.85 6.17
C ASN A 202 -14.68 0.67 6.36
N PHE A 203 -15.22 -0.49 6.72
CA PHE A 203 -14.43 -1.68 7.02
C PHE A 203 -13.60 -2.15 5.82
N LEU A 204 -14.16 -2.15 4.61
CA LEU A 204 -13.48 -2.65 3.42
C LEU A 204 -12.27 -1.78 3.06
N SER A 205 -12.43 -0.45 3.10
CA SER A 205 -11.34 0.50 2.91
C SER A 205 -10.25 0.35 3.97
N LEU A 206 -10.61 0.12 5.24
CA LEU A 206 -9.65 -0.08 6.32
C LEU A 206 -8.81 -1.34 6.12
N VAL A 207 -9.46 -2.47 5.78
CA VAL A 207 -8.77 -3.74 5.49
C VAL A 207 -7.88 -3.61 4.26
N ALA A 208 -8.41 -3.05 3.16
CA ALA A 208 -7.62 -2.82 1.94
C ALA A 208 -6.42 -1.91 2.22
N GLN A 209 -6.61 -0.82 2.95
CA GLN A 209 -5.52 0.07 3.34
C GLN A 209 -4.45 -0.65 4.17
N ALA A 210 -4.85 -1.46 5.16
CA ALA A 210 -3.92 -2.24 5.96
C ALA A 210 -3.14 -3.27 5.12
N THR A 211 -3.83 -4.04 4.28
CA THR A 211 -3.21 -5.06 3.42
C THR A 211 -2.21 -4.43 2.46
N PHE A 212 -2.58 -3.37 1.74
CA PHE A 212 -1.69 -2.74 0.75
C PHE A 212 -0.50 -2.01 1.40
N LEU A 213 -0.67 -1.46 2.61
CA LEU A 213 0.46 -0.97 3.40
C LEU A 213 1.40 -2.11 3.81
N GLY A 214 0.85 -3.23 4.28
CA GLY A 214 1.64 -4.39 4.66
C GLY A 214 2.45 -4.94 3.48
N LEU A 215 1.82 -5.09 2.30
CA LEU A 215 2.51 -5.47 1.06
C LEU A 215 3.63 -4.49 0.69
N ALA A 216 3.39 -3.18 0.85
CA ALA A 216 4.39 -2.17 0.58
C ALA A 216 5.59 -2.29 1.53
N VAL A 217 5.32 -2.39 2.83
CA VAL A 217 6.35 -2.50 3.88
C VAL A 217 7.14 -3.79 3.76
N GLU A 218 6.46 -4.90 3.45
CA GLU A 218 7.06 -6.19 3.21
C GLU A 218 8.09 -6.12 2.09
N GLY A 219 7.68 -5.68 0.90
CA GLY A 219 8.60 -5.66 -0.24
C GLY A 219 9.70 -4.61 -0.10
N ILE A 220 9.43 -3.43 0.47
CA ILE A 220 10.47 -2.41 0.71
C ILE A 220 11.46 -2.89 1.78
N SER A 221 11.00 -3.57 2.83
CA SER A 221 11.89 -4.14 3.83
C SER A 221 12.68 -5.32 3.27
N ARG A 222 12.05 -6.22 2.51
CA ARG A 222 12.70 -7.42 1.96
C ARG A 222 13.68 -7.08 0.83
N TRP A 223 13.30 -6.26 -0.13
CA TRP A 223 14.09 -6.04 -1.34
C TRP A 223 14.77 -4.68 -1.36
N GLY A 224 14.14 -3.67 -0.75
CA GLY A 224 14.59 -2.28 -0.81
C GLY A 224 13.80 -1.47 -1.82
N MET A 225 14.09 -0.17 -1.91
CA MET A 225 13.47 0.69 -2.92
C MET A 225 14.28 0.68 -4.21
N ASP A 226 14.09 -0.39 -4.97
CA ASP A 226 14.75 -0.58 -6.26
C ASP A 226 14.17 0.33 -7.35
N PRO A 227 14.99 0.70 -8.36
CA PRO A 227 14.50 1.46 -9.50
C PRO A 227 13.41 0.68 -10.26
N MET A 228 12.45 1.41 -10.85
CA MET A 228 11.43 0.80 -11.71
C MET A 228 11.95 0.53 -13.13
N TRP A 229 12.96 1.26 -13.60
CA TRP A 229 13.55 1.11 -14.93
C TRP A 229 14.98 0.59 -14.81
N TYR A 230 15.27 -0.50 -15.51
CA TYR A 230 16.58 -1.15 -15.53
C TYR A 230 17.17 -1.08 -16.93
N SER A 231 18.49 -0.90 -17.02
CA SER A 231 19.18 -0.86 -18.32
C SER A 231 19.00 -2.17 -19.09
N ALA A 232 18.62 -2.06 -20.35
CA ALA A 232 18.44 -3.18 -21.27
C ALA A 232 19.78 -3.79 -21.74
N VAL A 233 20.89 -3.05 -21.60
CA VAL A 233 22.24 -3.48 -22.03
C VAL A 233 22.85 -4.50 -21.06
N ALA A 234 22.31 -4.64 -19.85
CA ALA A 234 22.80 -5.56 -18.84
C ALA A 234 22.19 -6.99 -18.93
N ARG A 235 21.72 -7.42 -20.10
CA ARG A 235 21.21 -8.78 -20.35
C ARG A 235 22.12 -9.57 -21.29
#